data_AF-A0A7C3ZNR9-F1
#
_entry.id   AF-A0A7C3ZNR9-F1
#
_cell.length_a   1.000
_cell.length_b   1.000
_cell.length_c   1.000
_cell.angle_alpha   90.00
_cell.angle_beta   90.00
_cell.angle_gamma   90.00
#
_symmetry.space_group_name_H-M   'P 1'
#
loop_
_entity.id
_entity.type
_entity.pdbx_description
1 polymer ?
#
loop_
_entity_poly.entity_id
_entity_poly.type
_entity_poly.pdbx_seq_one_letter_code
_entity_poly.pdbx_strand_id
1 'polypeptide(L)'
;MGATGDYYNKPWDAFDPDELHMPLTRAHAAALAAKASVASASPAETALITALQARYPQATPASMDDISTWNDDYANAMGAVYAAFPEDADIATLFAEAMMNRTPWALWDLASGADTA
;
A
#
# COMPACT_ATOMS: atom_id res chain seq x y z
N MET A 1 -6.18 21.68 -4.24
CA MET A 1 -6.84 20.36 -4.19
C MET A 1 -6.74 19.77 -5.58
N GLY A 2 -5.78 18.88 -5.81
CA GLY A 2 -5.68 18.06 -7.01
C GLY A 2 -5.97 16.62 -6.59
N ALA A 3 -6.87 15.96 -7.31
CA ALA A 3 -7.43 14.67 -6.95
C ALA A 3 -6.35 13.57 -6.95
N THR A 4 -6.28 12.85 -5.84
CA THR A 4 -5.44 11.66 -5.60
C THR A 4 -6.00 10.45 -6.38
N GLY A 5 -6.02 10.53 -7.71
CA GLY A 5 -6.71 9.57 -8.58
C GLY A 5 -5.82 8.75 -9.51
N ASP A 6 -4.50 8.99 -9.55
CA ASP A 6 -3.64 8.44 -10.60
C ASP A 6 -3.00 7.08 -10.25
N TYR A 7 -3.32 6.50 -9.09
CA TYR A 7 -2.63 5.31 -8.56
C TYR A 7 -2.95 4.00 -9.31
N TYR A 8 -3.91 3.99 -10.24
CA TYR A 8 -4.39 2.76 -10.88
C TYR A 8 -4.18 2.69 -12.41
N ASN A 9 -3.64 3.73 -13.05
CA ASN A 9 -3.63 3.82 -14.53
C ASN A 9 -2.28 4.21 -15.16
N LYS A 10 -1.19 4.26 -14.40
CA LYS A 10 0.16 4.54 -14.95
C LYS A 10 1.17 3.47 -14.53
N PRO A 11 1.97 2.91 -15.47
CA PRO A 11 3.14 2.10 -15.15
C PRO A 11 4.06 2.87 -14.20
N TRP A 12 4.66 2.18 -13.23
CA TRP A 12 5.64 2.78 -12.31
C TRP A 12 6.81 3.44 -13.05
N ASP A 13 7.21 2.86 -14.19
CA ASP A 13 8.23 3.39 -15.11
C ASP A 13 7.82 4.69 -15.82
N ALA A 14 6.55 5.07 -15.74
CA ALA A 14 5.99 6.29 -16.33
C ALA A 14 5.79 7.43 -15.32
N PHE A 15 6.08 7.19 -14.03
CA PHE A 15 6.16 8.26 -13.04
C PHE A 15 7.58 8.84 -13.05
N ASP A 16 7.66 10.17 -13.12
CA ASP A 16 8.92 10.84 -12.82
C ASP A 16 9.26 10.53 -11.34
N PRO A 17 10.50 10.13 -11.00
CA PRO A 17 10.90 9.97 -9.59
C PRO A 17 10.49 11.17 -8.72
N ASP A 18 10.51 12.38 -9.26
CA ASP A 18 10.09 13.61 -8.59
C ASP A 18 8.58 13.67 -8.29
N GLU A 19 7.72 13.01 -9.07
CA GLU A 19 6.27 12.94 -8.82
C GLU A 19 5.91 12.06 -7.61
N LEU A 20 6.75 11.06 -7.28
CA LEU A 20 6.51 10.12 -6.17
C LEU A 20 7.09 10.59 -4.83
N HIS A 21 8.10 11.48 -4.84
CA HIS A 21 8.78 11.93 -3.63
C HIS A 21 7.89 12.73 -2.68
N MET A 22 7.07 13.66 -3.19
CA MET A 22 6.21 14.49 -2.35
C MET A 22 5.08 13.70 -1.67
N PRO A 23 4.35 12.79 -2.35
CA PRO A 23 3.37 11.90 -1.72
C PRO A 23 3.98 10.96 -0.67
N LEU A 24 5.10 10.29 -0.97
CA LEU A 24 5.72 9.32 -0.05
C LEU A 24 6.26 9.98 1.22
N THR A 25 6.83 11.18 1.11
CA THR A 25 7.28 11.95 2.28
C THR A 25 6.12 12.26 3.22
N ARG A 26 4.98 12.69 2.68
CA ARG A 26 3.77 12.97 3.49
C ARG A 26 3.19 11.71 4.10
N ALA A 27 3.13 10.62 3.33
CA ALA A 27 2.61 9.33 3.80
C ALA A 27 3.47 8.76 4.94
N HIS A 28 4.80 8.81 4.80
CA HIS A 28 5.72 8.42 5.85
C HIS A 28 5.58 9.29 7.11
N ALA A 29 5.50 10.62 6.97
CA ALA A 29 5.28 11.52 8.09
C ALA A 29 3.94 11.23 8.81
N ALA A 30 2.87 10.95 8.06
CA ALA A 30 1.59 10.56 8.62
C ALA A 30 1.65 9.21 9.35
N ALA A 31 2.38 8.23 8.81
CA ALA A 31 2.60 6.94 9.48
C ALA A 31 3.33 7.13 10.82
N LEU A 32 4.36 7.99 10.88
CA LEU A 32 5.05 8.32 12.12
C LEU A 32 4.15 9.06 13.12
N ALA A 33 3.33 9.99 12.64
CA ALA A 33 2.37 10.70 13.49
C ALA A 33 1.34 9.73 14.09
N ALA A 34 0.82 8.78 13.31
CA ALA A 34 -0.09 7.75 13.78
C ALA A 34 0.56 6.86 14.84
N LYS A 35 1.85 6.51 14.66
CA LYS A 35 2.63 5.76 15.65
C LYS A 35 2.72 6.46 17.01
N ALA A 36 2.75 7.79 17.02
CA ALA A 36 2.76 8.57 18.27
C ALA A 36 1.42 8.47 19.05
N SER A 37 0.32 8.11 18.39
CA SER A 37 -1.01 7.97 19.00
C SER A 37 -1.34 6.55 19.48
N VAL A 38 -0.43 5.58 19.30
CA VAL A 38 -0.66 4.15 19.62
C VAL A 38 -1.07 3.92 21.08
N ALA A 39 -0.50 4.68 22.03
CA ALA A 39 -0.75 4.48 23.45
C ALA A 39 -2.23 4.72 23.86
N SER A 40 -2.98 5.50 23.07
CA SER A 40 -4.40 5.80 23.30
C SER A 40 -5.33 5.11 22.30
N ALA A 41 -4.79 4.33 21.37
CA ALA A 41 -5.55 3.70 20.30
C ALA A 41 -6.21 2.39 20.78
N SER A 42 -7.32 2.02 20.16
CA SER A 42 -7.90 0.69 20.33
C SER A 42 -6.94 -0.41 19.84
N PRO A 43 -7.18 -1.69 20.20
CA PRO A 43 -6.37 -2.79 19.70
C PRO A 43 -6.36 -2.89 18.16
N ALA A 44 -7.51 -2.69 17.52
CA ALA A 44 -7.65 -2.70 16.06
C ALA A 44 -6.85 -1.55 15.41
N GLU A 45 -7.01 -0.32 15.92
CA GLU A 45 -6.25 0.84 15.45
C GLU A 45 -4.75 0.66 15.67
N THR A 46 -4.33 0.10 16.81
CA THR A 46 -2.91 -0.19 17.09
C THR A 46 -2.32 -1.16 16.06
N ALA A 47 -3.07 -2.20 15.70
CA ALA A 47 -2.65 -3.17 14.69
C ALA A 47 -2.54 -2.51 13.30
N LEU A 48 -3.51 -1.67 12.92
CA LEU A 48 -3.47 -0.91 11.66
C LEU A 48 -2.32 0.09 11.62
N ILE A 49 -2.07 0.84 12.69
CA ILE A 49 -0.96 1.79 12.80
C ILE A 49 0.38 1.06 12.65
N THR A 50 0.49 -0.16 13.19
CA THR A 50 1.67 -1.00 13.05
C THR A 50 1.86 -1.43 11.59
N ALA A 51 0.80 -1.89 10.93
CA ALA A 51 0.85 -2.26 9.51
C ALA A 51 1.23 -1.07 8.61
N LEU A 52 0.77 0.15 8.91
CA LEU A 52 1.13 1.35 8.16
C LEU A 52 2.63 1.66 8.17
N GLN A 53 3.39 1.21 9.19
CA GLN A 53 4.84 1.38 9.21
C GLN A 53 5.54 0.52 8.14
N ALA A 54 4.95 -0.61 7.75
CA ALA A 54 5.44 -1.45 6.66
C ALA A 54 5.10 -0.87 5.28
N ARG A 55 3.97 -0.15 5.15
CA ARG A 55 3.58 0.52 3.90
C ARG A 55 4.48 1.71 3.56
N TYR A 56 4.95 2.43 4.57
CA TYR A 56 5.78 3.63 4.42
C TYR A 56 6.95 3.63 5.41
N PRO A 57 7.94 2.72 5.26
CA PRO A 57 9.05 2.60 6.21
C PRO A 57 10.02 3.79 6.14
N GLN A 58 10.10 4.48 5.00
CA GLN A 58 10.92 5.67 4.80
C GLN A 58 10.28 6.62 3.79
N ALA A 59 10.68 7.90 3.83
CA ALA A 59 10.15 8.94 2.95
C ALA A 59 10.63 8.82 1.49
N THR A 60 11.83 8.27 1.28
CA THR A 60 12.49 8.20 -0.03
C THR A 60 12.94 6.77 -0.28
N PRO A 61 12.33 6.04 -1.24
CA PRO A 61 12.83 4.73 -1.66
C PRO A 61 14.19 4.90 -2.37
N ALA A 62 15.09 3.92 -2.23
CA ALA A 62 16.34 3.89 -2.99
C ALA A 62 16.13 3.38 -4.41
N SER A 63 15.08 2.58 -4.63
CA SER A 63 14.69 2.04 -5.94
C SER A 63 13.18 1.79 -6.03
N MET A 64 12.66 1.54 -7.24
CA MET A 64 11.27 1.09 -7.43
C MET A 64 11.02 -0.33 -6.87
N ASP A 65 12.06 -1.17 -6.82
CA ASP A 65 11.98 -2.50 -6.21
C ASP A 65 11.71 -2.42 -4.69
N ASP A 66 12.18 -1.34 -4.04
CA ASP A 66 11.87 -1.09 -2.62
C ASP A 66 10.37 -0.85 -2.44
N ILE A 67 9.72 -0.09 -3.32
CA ILE A 67 8.28 0.18 -3.25
C ILE A 67 7.48 -1.12 -3.39
N SER A 68 7.89 -1.99 -4.32
CA SER A 68 7.28 -3.30 -4.50
C SER A 68 7.42 -4.16 -3.23
N THR A 69 8.61 -4.14 -2.61
CA THR A 69 8.86 -4.84 -1.33
C THR A 69 7.98 -4.28 -0.21
N TRP A 70 7.80 -2.96 -0.11
CA TRP A 70 6.94 -2.34 0.91
C TRP A 70 5.47 -2.71 0.73
N ASN A 71 5.01 -2.84 -0.52
CA ASN A 71 3.65 -3.31 -0.80
C ASN A 71 3.45 -4.76 -0.34
N ASP A 72 4.43 -5.63 -0.58
CA ASP A 72 4.41 -7.01 -0.08
C ASP A 72 4.43 -7.07 1.45
N ASP A 73 5.31 -6.31 2.09
CA ASP A 73 5.41 -6.24 3.55
C ASP A 73 4.12 -5.70 4.19
N TYR A 74 3.52 -4.67 3.59
CA TYR A 74 2.24 -4.13 4.03
C TYR A 74 1.12 -5.15 3.89
N ALA A 75 1.02 -5.85 2.77
CA ALA A 75 -0.02 -6.86 2.57
C ALA A 75 0.13 -8.03 3.54
N ASN A 76 1.36 -8.47 3.81
CA ASN A 76 1.64 -9.47 4.82
C ASN A 76 1.23 -8.99 6.23
N ALA A 77 1.55 -7.75 6.59
CA ALA A 77 1.15 -7.15 7.86
C ALA A 77 -0.38 -7.07 7.97
N MET A 78 -1.08 -6.62 6.93
CA MET A 78 -2.54 -6.56 6.88
C MET A 78 -3.19 -7.95 6.97
N GLY A 79 -2.54 -8.99 6.44
CA GLY A 79 -2.99 -10.37 6.63
C GLY A 79 -2.98 -10.80 8.10
N ALA A 80 -1.96 -10.39 8.86
CA ALA A 80 -1.92 -10.61 10.31
C ALA A 80 -2.99 -9.80 11.06
N VAL A 81 -3.25 -8.55 10.63
CA VAL A 81 -4.34 -7.73 11.21
C VAL A 81 -5.70 -8.38 10.95
N TYR A 82 -5.98 -8.80 9.72
CA TYR A 82 -7.23 -9.47 9.38
C TYR A 82 -7.41 -10.78 10.17
N ALA A 83 -6.36 -11.58 10.34
CA ALA A 83 -6.41 -12.79 11.15
C ALA A 83 -6.75 -12.50 12.63
N ALA A 84 -6.35 -11.35 13.16
CA ALA A 84 -6.67 -10.92 14.53
C ALA A 84 -8.09 -10.32 14.67
N PHE A 85 -8.64 -9.76 13.58
CA PHE A 85 -9.95 -9.08 13.56
C PHE A 85 -10.80 -9.49 12.34
N PRO A 86 -11.15 -10.77 12.16
CA PRO A 86 -11.76 -11.26 10.93
C PRO A 86 -13.20 -10.77 10.69
N GLU A 87 -13.90 -10.37 11.76
CA GLU A 87 -15.28 -9.89 11.72
C GLU A 87 -15.39 -8.37 11.43
N ASP A 88 -14.26 -7.66 11.43
CA ASP A 88 -14.22 -6.23 11.17
C ASP A 88 -14.18 -5.97 9.66
N ALA A 89 -15.29 -5.46 9.12
CA ALA A 89 -15.47 -5.24 7.70
C ALA A 89 -14.51 -4.17 7.14
N ASP A 90 -14.10 -3.19 7.95
CA ASP A 90 -13.15 -2.16 7.53
C ASP A 90 -11.75 -2.77 7.40
N ILE A 91 -11.35 -3.62 8.34
CA ILE A 91 -10.08 -4.38 8.27
C ILE A 91 -10.07 -5.34 7.08
N ALA A 92 -11.17 -6.05 6.83
CA ALA A 92 -11.30 -6.94 5.67
C ALA A 92 -11.15 -6.15 4.35
N THR A 93 -11.75 -4.97 4.26
CA THR A 93 -11.67 -4.09 3.09
C THR A 93 -10.24 -3.59 2.87
N LEU A 94 -9.57 -3.14 3.94
CA LEU A 94 -8.17 -2.68 3.87
C LEU A 94 -7.21 -3.81 3.51
N PHE A 95 -7.44 -5.03 3.99
CA PHE A 95 -6.63 -6.18 3.60
C PHE A 95 -6.81 -6.54 2.13
N ALA A 96 -8.05 -6.50 1.61
CA ALA A 96 -8.32 -6.69 0.19
C ALA A 96 -7.59 -5.64 -0.67
N GLU A 97 -7.64 -4.36 -0.29
CA GLU A 97 -6.90 -3.28 -0.95
C GLU A 97 -5.38 -3.53 -0.92
N ALA A 98 -4.83 -3.92 0.22
CA ALA A 98 -3.41 -4.24 0.35
C ALA A 98 -2.99 -5.39 -0.58
N MET A 99 -3.83 -6.42 -0.71
CA MET A 99 -3.57 -7.54 -1.62
C MET A 99 -3.62 -7.13 -3.10
N MET A 100 -4.51 -6.21 -3.47
CA MET A 100 -4.55 -5.68 -4.84
C MET A 100 -3.26 -4.95 -5.21
N ASN A 101 -2.66 -4.23 -4.26
CA ASN A 101 -1.41 -3.48 -4.46
C ASN A 101 -0.14 -4.37 -4.61
N ARG A 102 -0.21 -5.66 -4.25
CA ARG A 102 0.91 -6.61 -4.48
C ARG A 102 1.11 -6.93 -5.96
N THR A 103 0.05 -6.80 -6.74
CA THR A 103 0.05 -7.15 -8.16
C THR A 103 -0.61 -6.03 -8.95
N PRO A 104 0.03 -4.85 -9.07
CA PRO A 104 -0.58 -3.72 -9.75
C PRO A 104 -0.88 -3.99 -11.25
N TRP A 105 -0.55 -5.17 -11.79
CA TRP A 105 -0.75 -5.55 -13.19
C TRP A 105 -1.22 -6.99 -13.45
N ALA A 106 -1.44 -7.84 -12.43
CA ALA A 106 -1.89 -9.23 -12.66
C ALA A 106 -3.43 -9.36 -12.88
N LEU A 107 -4.18 -8.27 -12.71
CA LEU A 107 -5.61 -8.20 -13.05
C LEU A 107 -5.86 -8.11 -14.56
N TRP A 108 -4.83 -7.81 -15.36
CA TRP A 108 -4.83 -7.93 -16.81
C TRP A 108 -3.80 -8.97 -17.23
N ASP A 109 -4.19 -10.25 -17.16
CA ASP A 109 -3.65 -11.21 -18.11
C ASP A 109 -4.26 -10.82 -19.48
N LEU A 110 -3.59 -9.92 -20.22
CA LEU A 110 -3.73 -9.89 -21.67
C LEU A 110 -3.08 -11.18 -22.19
N ALA A 111 -3.75 -12.30 -21.93
CA ALA A 111 -3.48 -13.58 -22.54
C ALA A 111 -3.57 -13.34 -24.05
N SER A 112 -2.39 -13.21 -24.64
CA SER A 112 -2.10 -13.33 -26.06
C SER A 112 -3.28 -13.04 -26.99
N GLY A 113 -3.36 -11.81 -27.51
CA GLY A 113 -4.09 -11.53 -28.74
C GLY A 113 -3.41 -12.16 -29.97
N ALA A 114 -2.87 -13.38 -29.84
CA ALA A 114 -2.48 -14.20 -30.97
C ALA A 114 -3.74 -14.91 -31.46
N ASP A 115 -4.50 -14.24 -32.32
CA ASP A 115 -5.40 -14.94 -33.22
C ASP A 115 -4.53 -15.80 -34.13
N THR A 116 -4.57 -17.10 -33.89
CA THR A 116 -4.10 -18.10 -34.85
C THR A 116 -5.24 -18.36 -35.82
N ALA A 117 -5.13 -17.77 -37.01
CA ALA A 117 -5.80 -18.21 -38.23
C ALA A 117 -4.93 -17.91 -39.45
#